data_AF-A0A1Y5SJ50-F1
#
_entry.id   AF-A0A1Y5SJ50-F1
#
_cell.length_a   1.000
_cell.length_b   1.000
_cell.length_c   1.000
_cell.angle_alpha   90.00
_cell.angle_beta   90.00
_cell.angle_gamma   90.00
#
_symmetry.space_group_name_H-M   'P 1'
#
loop_
_entity.id
_entity.type
_entity.pdbx_description
1 polymer ?
#
loop_
_entity_poly.entity_id
_entity_poly.type
_entity_poly.pdbx_seq_one_letter_code
_entity_poly.pdbx_strand_id
1 'polypeptide(L)'
;MDGVSSDLISGEMLQSAKAVVRAHYAALAAGGDMAAALAQNTSADWHWRGVHPFYEHHGAEAVARVFWGPLSSSLTRIQRREDIFFAGAGHQGGVWVVSMGHLMGLFDAPWLGISPTRKLTMLRYCEFNRVDAGQIVETMLHIDIPHLMVQAGQNPFGPQTAANLVQPGPLTHDGLLFDAQDPAEGVATMAAIEAMIGDLGTWQLGLPLEEELARTWDDDMIWWGPTGIGATYTIERYAKQHSGPFRAAFYDRSGTGHVARLAEGHYGGFFGWPNFTAKQRGGFMGMPGTEMDAEFRVIDIYRRSGDKLAENWIFIDLLHWLAQQGDDVLTRCAAIAGNPYTPPE
;
A
#
# COMPACT_ATOMS: atom_id res chain seq x y z
N MET A 1 4.91 31.00 -12.85
CA MET A 1 6.03 31.73 -12.22
C MET A 1 5.71 31.66 -10.73
N ASP A 2 6.28 30.75 -9.95
CA ASP A 2 7.67 30.33 -9.96
C ASP A 2 7.82 28.81 -10.03
N GLY A 3 8.61 28.36 -11.02
CA GLY A 3 9.07 26.98 -11.08
C GLY A 3 10.13 26.80 -10.01
N VAL A 4 9.83 25.98 -9.01
CA VAL A 4 10.87 25.35 -8.20
C VAL A 4 11.68 24.51 -9.17
N SER A 5 12.95 24.88 -9.36
CA SER A 5 13.94 24.04 -10.03
C SER A 5 13.83 22.64 -9.46
N SER A 6 13.44 21.67 -10.28
CA SER A 6 13.73 20.28 -9.99
C SER A 6 15.24 20.17 -10.07
N ASP A 7 15.93 20.47 -8.97
CA ASP A 7 17.33 20.10 -8.82
C ASP A 7 17.38 18.61 -9.16
N LEU A 8 18.11 18.30 -10.24
CA LEU A 8 18.11 16.99 -10.88
C LEU A 8 18.46 15.95 -9.83
N ILE A 9 17.46 15.24 -9.31
CA ILE A 9 17.66 14.10 -8.44
C ILE A 9 18.50 13.11 -9.25
N SER A 10 19.76 12.99 -8.86
CA SER A 10 20.72 12.17 -9.60
C SER A 10 20.54 10.71 -9.25
N GLY A 11 21.04 9.81 -10.12
CA GLY A 11 21.09 8.39 -9.80
C GLY A 11 21.83 8.11 -8.48
N GLU A 12 22.86 8.90 -8.15
CA GLU A 12 23.59 8.80 -6.88
C GLU A 12 22.72 9.13 -5.66
N MET A 13 21.84 10.12 -5.76
CA MET A 13 20.88 10.45 -4.68
C MET A 13 19.89 9.29 -4.46
N LEU A 14 19.39 8.67 -5.54
CA LEU A 14 18.52 7.50 -5.43
C LEU A 14 19.23 6.32 -4.75
N GLN A 15 20.48 6.05 -5.14
CA GLN A 15 21.27 4.97 -4.55
C GLN A 15 21.58 5.21 -3.07
N SER A 16 21.90 6.45 -2.69
CA SER A 16 22.11 6.84 -1.29
C SER A 16 20.84 6.66 -0.46
N ALA A 17 19.68 7.07 -0.98
CA ALA A 17 18.40 6.87 -0.29
C ALA A 17 18.04 5.39 -0.11
N LYS A 18 18.27 4.56 -1.15
CA LYS A 18 18.11 3.10 -1.05
C LYS A 18 19.00 2.51 0.03
N ALA A 19 20.24 2.96 0.15
CA ALA A 19 21.17 2.48 1.17
C ALA A 19 20.66 2.78 2.59
N VAL A 20 20.13 3.98 2.84
CA VAL A 20 19.52 4.37 4.12
C VAL A 20 18.34 3.47 4.48
N VAL A 21 17.42 3.22 3.54
CA VAL A 21 16.23 2.39 3.80
C VAL A 21 16.60 0.92 4.00
N ARG A 22 17.57 0.40 3.24
CA ARG A 22 18.08 -0.96 3.47
C ARG A 22 18.79 -1.09 4.83
N ALA A 23 19.54 -0.08 5.25
CA ALA A 23 20.15 -0.04 6.58
C ALA A 23 19.09 0.01 7.69
N HIS A 24 18.01 0.77 7.49
CA HIS A 24 16.86 0.80 8.38
C HIS A 24 16.23 -0.60 8.55
N TYR A 25 15.96 -1.30 7.45
CA TYR A 25 15.41 -2.66 7.50
C TYR A 25 16.37 -3.68 8.12
N ALA A 26 17.67 -3.55 7.87
CA ALA A 26 18.69 -4.40 8.49
C ALA A 26 18.74 -4.18 10.02
N ALA A 27 18.62 -2.94 10.49
CA ALA A 27 18.56 -2.62 11.92
C ALA A 27 17.34 -3.26 12.59
N LEU A 28 16.17 -3.23 11.95
CA LEU A 28 14.95 -3.89 12.45
C LEU A 28 15.11 -5.42 12.48
N ALA A 29 15.74 -6.01 11.47
CA ALA A 29 15.96 -7.45 11.38
C ALA A 29 16.99 -7.98 12.39
N ALA A 30 17.96 -7.16 12.80
CA ALA A 30 18.97 -7.53 13.78
C ALA A 30 18.39 -7.82 15.17
N GLY A 31 17.20 -7.28 15.46
CA GLY A 31 16.53 -7.38 16.76
C GLY A 31 17.17 -6.48 17.82
N GLY A 32 16.68 -6.60 19.06
CA GLY A 32 17.10 -5.75 20.18
C GLY A 32 16.05 -4.69 20.54
N ASP A 33 16.49 -3.52 20.99
CA ASP A 33 15.60 -2.42 21.31
C ASP A 33 15.01 -1.80 20.04
N MET A 34 13.69 -1.87 19.89
CA MET A 34 12.99 -1.45 18.69
C MET A 34 13.08 0.06 18.44
N ALA A 35 13.00 0.88 19.49
CA ALA A 35 13.08 2.33 19.36
C ALA A 35 14.49 2.75 18.93
N ALA A 36 15.52 2.14 19.52
CA ALA A 36 16.91 2.38 19.14
C ALA A 36 17.20 1.91 17.70
N ALA A 37 16.63 0.78 17.26
CA ALA A 37 16.79 0.29 15.90
C ALA A 37 16.17 1.25 14.85
N LEU A 38 14.96 1.75 15.11
CA LEU A 38 14.29 2.74 14.26
C LEU A 38 15.10 4.05 14.20
N ALA A 39 15.50 4.58 15.37
CA ALA A 39 16.19 5.86 15.50
C ALA A 39 17.55 5.95 14.78
N GLN A 40 18.18 4.82 14.45
CA GLN A 40 19.46 4.80 13.72
C GLN A 40 19.39 5.44 12.33
N ASN A 41 18.25 5.30 11.65
CA ASN A 41 18.11 5.70 10.25
C ASN A 41 16.92 6.64 10.01
N THR A 42 16.20 7.03 11.05
CA THR A 42 15.10 8.00 10.99
C THR A 42 15.53 9.33 11.60
N SER A 43 14.94 10.44 11.16
CA SER A 43 15.11 11.72 11.84
C SER A 43 14.46 11.71 13.24
N ALA A 44 14.82 12.68 14.08
CA ALA A 44 14.27 12.79 15.44
C ALA A 44 12.75 13.03 15.44
N ASP A 45 12.26 13.86 14.51
CA ASP A 45 10.84 14.15 14.28
C ASP A 45 10.30 13.39 13.05
N TRP A 46 10.73 12.14 12.88
CA TRP A 46 10.29 11.28 11.78
C TRP A 46 8.77 11.14 11.78
N HIS A 47 8.14 11.58 10.69
CA HIS A 47 6.69 11.49 10.50
C HIS A 47 6.31 10.11 9.95
N TRP A 48 5.62 9.31 10.73
CA TRP A 48 5.18 7.98 10.33
C TRP A 48 3.65 7.94 10.22
N ARG A 49 3.15 7.41 9.10
CA ARG A 49 1.74 7.10 8.88
C ARG A 49 1.55 5.60 8.78
N GLY A 50 0.68 5.05 9.60
CA GLY A 50 0.17 3.70 9.49
C GLY A 50 -1.32 3.73 9.17
N VAL A 51 -1.78 2.79 8.35
CA VAL A 51 -3.22 2.55 8.13
C VAL A 51 -3.97 2.32 9.44
N HIS A 52 -5.30 2.40 9.39
CA HIS A 52 -6.14 2.11 10.55
C HIS A 52 -5.74 0.78 11.21
N PRO A 53 -5.59 0.74 12.55
CA PRO A 53 -5.97 1.77 13.52
C PRO A 53 -4.82 2.70 13.98
N PHE A 54 -3.68 2.72 13.29
CA PHE A 54 -2.47 3.37 13.80
C PHE A 54 -2.39 4.88 13.52
N TYR A 55 -2.75 5.33 12.33
CA TYR A 55 -2.69 6.74 11.92
C TYR A 55 -1.27 7.35 12.04
N GLU A 56 -1.16 8.59 12.51
CA GLU A 56 0.07 9.38 12.42
C GLU A 56 0.81 9.43 13.76
N HIS A 57 2.12 9.17 13.74
CA HIS A 57 3.01 9.26 14.89
C HIS A 57 4.32 9.93 14.51
N HIS A 58 4.98 10.51 15.51
CA HIS A 58 6.25 11.22 15.34
C HIS A 58 7.35 10.60 16.22
N GLY A 59 8.50 10.34 15.60
CA GLY A 59 9.69 9.84 16.26
C GLY A 59 9.69 8.34 16.54
N ALA A 60 10.88 7.77 16.61
CA ALA A 60 11.13 6.34 16.72
C ALA A 60 10.47 5.68 17.95
N GLU A 61 10.43 6.37 19.10
CA GLU A 61 9.83 5.82 20.33
C GLU A 61 8.32 5.61 20.20
N ALA A 62 7.61 6.57 19.61
CA ALA A 62 6.16 6.47 19.41
C ALA A 62 5.84 5.31 18.46
N VAL A 63 6.54 5.23 17.33
CA VAL A 63 6.31 4.17 16.34
C VAL A 63 6.70 2.79 16.88
N ALA A 64 7.78 2.68 17.65
CA ALA A 64 8.15 1.44 18.33
C ALA A 64 7.07 0.98 19.29
N ARG A 65 6.53 1.90 20.10
CA ARG A 65 5.50 1.58 21.10
C ARG A 65 4.18 1.17 20.45
N VAL A 66 3.75 1.88 19.41
CA VAL A 66 2.40 1.73 18.84
C VAL A 66 2.33 0.59 17.82
N PHE A 67 3.36 0.42 16.98
CA PHE A 67 3.31 -0.54 15.87
C PHE A 67 4.33 -1.67 16.02
N TRP A 68 5.62 -1.36 15.95
CA TRP A 68 6.66 -2.39 15.78
C TRP A 68 6.87 -3.28 17.01
N GLY A 69 6.76 -2.74 18.22
CA GLY A 69 6.87 -3.48 19.47
C GLY A 69 5.75 -4.51 19.64
N PRO A 70 4.46 -4.10 19.57
CA PRO A 70 3.34 -5.02 19.59
C PRO A 70 3.39 -6.05 18.46
N LEU A 71 3.71 -5.63 17.23
CA LEU A 71 3.79 -6.53 16.08
C LEU A 71 4.89 -7.60 16.28
N SER A 72 6.11 -7.20 16.65
CA SER A 72 7.24 -8.13 16.84
C SER A 72 7.07 -9.08 18.03
N SER A 73 6.28 -8.67 19.04
CA SER A 73 5.90 -9.54 20.17
C SER A 73 4.86 -10.60 19.76
N SER A 74 4.03 -10.29 18.76
CA SER A 74 2.96 -11.16 18.29
C SER A 74 3.39 -12.06 17.13
N LEU A 75 3.98 -11.47 16.11
CA LEU A 75 4.54 -12.14 14.95
C LEU A 75 6.02 -12.39 15.24
N THR A 76 6.35 -13.56 15.81
CA THR A 76 7.74 -13.86 16.16
C THR A 76 8.53 -14.32 14.95
N ARG A 77 9.86 -14.18 15.01
CA ARG A 77 10.78 -14.59 13.92
C ARG A 77 10.48 -13.92 12.58
N ILE A 78 10.11 -12.64 12.62
CA ILE A 78 9.80 -11.85 11.42
C ILE A 78 10.94 -11.90 10.41
N GLN A 79 10.60 -12.19 9.16
CA GLN A 79 11.45 -12.04 8.00
C GLN A 79 10.73 -11.14 6.99
N ARG A 80 11.41 -10.09 6.54
CA ARG A 80 10.94 -9.30 5.40
C ARG A 80 11.24 -10.07 4.11
N ARG A 81 10.19 -10.48 3.41
CA ARG A 81 10.24 -11.06 2.07
C ARG A 81 9.84 -9.97 1.10
N GLU A 82 10.84 -9.23 0.64
CA GLU A 82 10.65 -8.11 -0.26
C GLU A 82 10.45 -8.63 -1.69
N ASP A 83 9.39 -8.13 -2.35
CA ASP A 83 9.00 -8.49 -3.71
C ASP A 83 9.28 -7.33 -4.69
N ILE A 84 9.14 -6.09 -4.23
CA ILE A 84 9.42 -4.87 -5.01
C ILE A 84 10.21 -3.89 -4.15
N PHE A 85 11.28 -3.33 -4.72
CA PHE A 85 12.12 -2.28 -4.13
C PHE A 85 12.63 -1.34 -5.20
N PHE A 86 12.27 -0.05 -5.13
CA PHE A 86 12.74 0.98 -6.06
C PHE A 86 12.73 2.35 -5.38
N ALA A 87 13.38 3.34 -5.99
CA ALA A 87 13.37 4.72 -5.52
C ALA A 87 12.97 5.67 -6.65
N GLY A 88 12.74 6.94 -6.33
CA GLY A 88 12.49 7.94 -7.35
C GLY A 88 12.23 9.32 -6.78
N ALA A 89 12.27 10.31 -7.66
CA ALA A 89 11.84 11.66 -7.35
C ALA A 89 10.34 11.69 -7.08
N GLY A 90 9.94 12.17 -5.91
CA GLY A 90 8.53 12.42 -5.61
C GLY A 90 8.01 13.57 -6.47
N HIS A 91 6.78 13.45 -7.00
CA HIS A 91 6.17 14.52 -7.78
C HIS A 91 5.99 15.86 -7.02
N GLN A 92 5.96 15.83 -5.68
CA GLN A 92 5.94 17.01 -4.80
C GLN A 92 7.31 17.32 -4.18
N GLY A 93 8.37 16.66 -4.65
CA GLY A 93 9.74 16.81 -4.16
C GLY A 93 10.20 15.68 -3.24
N GLY A 94 11.51 15.68 -2.98
CA GLY A 94 12.21 14.67 -2.18
C GLY A 94 12.48 13.35 -2.94
N VAL A 95 13.37 12.54 -2.37
CA VAL A 95 13.60 11.17 -2.84
C VAL A 95 12.77 10.23 -1.98
N TRP A 96 11.93 9.44 -2.65
CA TRP A 96 11.17 8.38 -2.00
C TRP A 96 11.74 7.02 -2.37
N VAL A 97 11.68 6.08 -1.44
CA VAL A 97 12.05 4.68 -1.63
C VAL A 97 10.84 3.83 -1.26
N VAL A 98 10.46 2.94 -2.16
CA VAL A 98 9.33 2.04 -1.99
C VAL A 98 9.84 0.63 -1.69
N SER A 99 9.22 -0.02 -0.72
CA SER A 99 9.38 -1.45 -0.42
C SER A 99 8.01 -2.08 -0.32
N MET A 100 7.80 -3.20 -1.00
CA MET A 100 6.55 -3.96 -0.95
C MET A 100 6.86 -5.45 -0.88
N GLY A 101 6.06 -6.18 -0.12
CA GLY A 101 6.13 -7.63 -0.06
C GLY A 101 5.40 -8.17 1.15
N HIS A 102 6.04 -9.08 1.88
CA HIS A 102 5.45 -9.76 3.02
C HIS A 102 6.38 -9.78 4.24
N LEU A 103 5.84 -9.47 5.42
CA LEU A 103 6.44 -9.83 6.70
C LEU A 103 5.98 -11.26 7.04
N MET A 104 6.89 -12.22 6.92
CA MET A 104 6.65 -13.62 7.24
C MET A 104 7.08 -13.90 8.69
N GLY A 105 6.27 -14.61 9.46
CA GLY A 105 6.65 -15.01 10.82
C GLY A 105 5.70 -16.04 11.42
N LEU A 106 5.86 -16.32 12.71
CA LEU A 106 4.97 -17.17 13.48
C LEU A 106 3.99 -16.30 14.27
N PHE A 107 2.70 -16.42 14.00
CA PHE A 107 1.68 -15.64 14.70
C PHE A 107 1.36 -16.27 16.06
N ASP A 108 2.16 -15.93 17.06
CA ASP A 108 2.26 -16.64 18.33
C ASP A 108 1.43 -16.01 19.47
N ALA A 109 1.22 -14.70 19.44
CA ALA A 109 0.39 -13.99 20.42
C ALA A 109 -0.64 -13.08 19.74
N PRO A 110 -1.75 -12.71 20.40
CA PRO A 110 -2.74 -11.81 19.81
C PRO A 110 -2.14 -10.47 19.40
N TRP A 111 -2.62 -9.92 18.29
CA TRP A 111 -2.34 -8.55 17.83
C TRP A 111 -3.63 -7.95 17.28
N LEU A 112 -3.98 -6.74 17.72
CA LEU A 112 -5.23 -6.08 17.36
C LEU A 112 -6.50 -6.93 17.61
N GLY A 113 -6.49 -7.74 18.68
CA GLY A 113 -7.62 -8.63 19.01
C GLY A 113 -7.76 -9.86 18.10
N ILE A 114 -6.83 -10.09 17.17
CA ILE A 114 -6.81 -11.26 16.28
C ILE A 114 -6.23 -12.46 17.04
N SER A 115 -6.90 -13.61 16.93
CA SER A 115 -6.48 -14.86 17.58
C SER A 115 -5.22 -15.43 16.93
N PRO A 116 -4.16 -15.72 17.69
CA PRO A 116 -2.93 -16.28 17.15
C PRO A 116 -3.16 -17.68 16.59
N THR A 117 -2.57 -17.97 15.44
CA THR A 117 -2.67 -19.30 14.80
C THR A 117 -1.62 -20.28 15.29
N ARG A 118 -0.54 -19.77 15.92
CA ARG A 118 0.68 -20.53 16.27
C ARG A 118 1.33 -21.19 15.04
N LYS A 119 1.10 -20.62 13.86
CA LYS A 119 1.57 -21.11 12.56
C LYS A 119 2.28 -19.99 11.80
N LEU A 120 2.94 -20.37 10.70
CA LEU A 120 3.44 -19.41 9.72
C LEU A 120 2.28 -18.56 9.17
N THR A 121 2.52 -17.26 9.03
CA THR A 121 1.64 -16.31 8.34
C THR A 121 2.45 -15.37 7.45
N MET A 122 1.81 -14.82 6.43
CA MET A 122 2.37 -13.84 5.49
C MET A 122 1.60 -12.52 5.60
N LEU A 123 2.17 -11.54 6.29
CA LEU A 123 1.57 -10.22 6.47
C LEU A 123 2.01 -9.29 5.33
N ARG A 124 1.11 -9.03 4.38
CA ARG A 124 1.41 -8.19 3.21
C ARG A 124 1.61 -6.74 3.63
N TYR A 125 2.63 -6.08 3.08
CA TYR A 125 2.93 -4.67 3.35
C TYR A 125 3.30 -3.90 2.07
N CYS A 126 3.12 -2.58 2.13
CA CYS A 126 3.78 -1.64 1.23
C CYS A 126 4.19 -0.40 2.02
N GLU A 127 5.39 0.10 1.76
CA GLU A 127 6.01 1.17 2.52
C GLU A 127 6.67 2.18 1.58
N PHE A 128 6.36 3.46 1.78
CA PHE A 128 7.00 4.59 1.09
C PHE A 128 7.81 5.36 2.13
N ASN A 129 9.11 5.53 1.89
CA ASN A 129 10.02 6.22 2.79
C ASN A 129 10.63 7.42 2.09
N ARG A 130 10.36 8.63 2.56
CA ARG A 130 11.06 9.83 2.08
C ARG A 130 12.38 9.98 2.82
N VAL A 131 13.45 10.09 2.06
CA VAL A 131 14.79 10.29 2.59
C VAL A 131 15.23 11.72 2.34
N ASP A 132 15.74 12.36 3.39
CA ASP A 132 16.34 13.68 3.34
C ASP A 132 17.57 13.71 4.27
N ALA A 133 18.62 14.41 3.84
CA ALA A 133 19.90 14.52 4.56
C ALA A 133 20.45 13.19 5.14
N GLY A 134 20.26 12.08 4.43
CA GLY A 134 20.73 10.75 4.84
C GLY A 134 19.89 10.05 5.91
N GLN A 135 18.68 10.55 6.20
CA GLN A 135 17.74 9.96 7.15
C GLN A 135 16.35 9.79 6.54
N ILE A 136 15.59 8.81 7.00
CA ILE A 136 14.16 8.69 6.73
C ILE A 136 13.45 9.77 7.56
N VAL A 137 12.83 10.71 6.87
CA VAL A 137 12.11 11.82 7.50
C VAL A 137 10.59 11.62 7.47
N GLU A 138 10.11 10.75 6.59
CA GLU A 138 8.69 10.44 6.48
C GLU A 138 8.47 9.01 5.99
N THR A 139 7.47 8.33 6.55
CA THR A 139 7.06 7.00 6.13
C THR A 139 5.54 6.92 6.01
N MET A 140 5.06 6.27 4.95
CA MET A 140 3.70 5.74 4.89
C MET A 140 3.78 4.22 4.81
N LEU A 141 3.26 3.51 5.81
CA LEU A 141 3.19 2.06 5.90
C LEU A 141 1.75 1.58 5.80
N HIS A 142 1.50 0.74 4.79
CA HIS A 142 0.28 -0.04 4.67
C HIS A 142 0.54 -1.49 5.05
N ILE A 143 -0.36 -2.07 5.85
CA ILE A 143 -0.38 -3.49 6.23
C ILE A 143 -1.78 -4.03 5.96
N ASP A 144 -1.88 -5.16 5.25
CA ASP A 144 -3.17 -5.82 5.03
C ASP A 144 -3.57 -6.64 6.28
N ILE A 145 -4.07 -5.95 7.30
CA ILE A 145 -4.57 -6.56 8.53
C ILE A 145 -5.70 -7.56 8.24
N PRO A 146 -6.68 -7.27 7.36
CA PRO A 146 -7.69 -8.26 7.00
C PRO A 146 -7.10 -9.55 6.40
N HIS A 147 -6.01 -9.48 5.64
CA HIS A 147 -5.31 -10.67 5.14
C HIS A 147 -4.77 -11.55 6.28
N LEU A 148 -4.26 -10.95 7.37
CA LEU A 148 -3.87 -11.69 8.57
C LEU A 148 -5.09 -12.32 9.27
N MET A 149 -6.18 -11.56 9.38
CA MET A 149 -7.42 -12.06 9.98
C MET A 149 -7.97 -13.29 9.23
N VAL A 150 -7.97 -13.26 7.90
CA VAL A 150 -8.40 -14.40 7.07
C VAL A 150 -7.45 -15.59 7.23
N GLN A 151 -6.13 -15.39 7.28
CA GLN A 151 -5.17 -16.46 7.59
C GLN A 151 -5.39 -17.06 9.00
N ALA A 152 -5.94 -16.28 9.94
CA ALA A 152 -6.35 -16.73 11.26
C ALA A 152 -7.73 -17.38 11.32
N GLY A 153 -8.45 -17.48 10.19
CA GLY A 153 -9.81 -18.02 10.14
C GLY A 153 -10.88 -17.04 10.63
N GLN A 154 -10.55 -15.75 10.75
CA GLN A 154 -11.44 -14.69 11.24
C GLN A 154 -11.78 -13.72 10.10
N ASN A 155 -12.46 -14.19 9.04
CA ASN A 155 -12.80 -13.31 7.91
C ASN A 155 -13.81 -12.22 8.34
N PRO A 156 -13.44 -10.92 8.29
CA PRO A 156 -14.34 -9.83 8.68
C PRO A 156 -15.35 -9.44 7.60
N PHE A 157 -15.22 -9.98 6.38
CA PHE A 157 -15.95 -9.52 5.21
C PHE A 157 -16.92 -10.56 4.64
N GLY A 158 -17.83 -10.09 3.77
CA GLY A 158 -18.69 -10.96 2.97
C GLY A 158 -17.97 -11.63 1.79
N PRO A 159 -18.72 -12.28 0.89
CA PRO A 159 -18.17 -12.85 -0.34
C PRO A 159 -17.41 -11.81 -1.18
N GLN A 160 -16.24 -12.20 -1.66
CA GLN A 160 -15.41 -11.37 -2.53
C GLN A 160 -15.81 -11.56 -4.00
N THR A 161 -15.71 -10.50 -4.79
CA THR A 161 -15.95 -10.54 -6.24
C THR A 161 -14.80 -11.20 -7.01
N ALA A 162 -13.60 -11.22 -6.41
CA ALA A 162 -12.38 -11.74 -6.99
C ALA A 162 -11.61 -12.66 -6.01
N ALA A 163 -10.51 -13.26 -6.45
CA ALA A 163 -9.84 -14.35 -5.72
C ALA A 163 -9.00 -13.84 -4.53
N ASN A 164 -9.19 -14.38 -3.33
CA ASN A 164 -8.32 -14.10 -2.18
C ASN A 164 -7.10 -15.04 -2.18
N LEU A 165 -5.89 -14.48 -2.19
CA LEU A 165 -4.63 -15.23 -2.35
C LEU A 165 -3.51 -14.55 -1.56
N VAL A 166 -2.49 -15.33 -1.17
CA VAL A 166 -1.17 -14.75 -0.88
C VAL A 166 -0.58 -14.32 -2.23
N GLN A 167 -0.27 -13.04 -2.36
CA GLN A 167 0.06 -12.45 -3.64
C GLN A 167 1.55 -12.64 -3.94
N PRO A 168 1.93 -13.03 -5.15
CA PRO A 168 3.34 -13.12 -5.53
C PRO A 168 3.91 -11.72 -5.83
N GLY A 169 5.24 -11.66 -5.85
CA GLY A 169 5.95 -10.59 -6.55
C GLY A 169 5.75 -10.63 -8.07
N PRO A 170 6.42 -9.73 -8.80
CA PRO A 170 6.24 -9.57 -10.24
C PRO A 170 6.61 -10.84 -11.03
N LEU A 171 5.90 -11.09 -12.13
CA LEU A 171 6.13 -12.22 -13.04
C LEU A 171 7.58 -12.31 -13.53
N THR A 172 8.25 -11.18 -13.64
CA THR A 172 9.63 -11.05 -14.15
C THR A 172 10.69 -11.35 -13.10
N HIS A 173 10.32 -11.44 -11.80
CA HIS A 173 11.24 -11.64 -10.68
C HIS A 173 12.37 -10.58 -10.60
N ASP A 174 12.18 -9.41 -11.19
CA ASP A 174 13.16 -8.30 -11.26
C ASP A 174 12.70 -7.06 -10.45
N GLY A 175 11.73 -7.23 -9.53
CA GLY A 175 11.16 -6.13 -8.75
C GLY A 175 12.13 -5.47 -7.76
N LEU A 176 13.28 -6.09 -7.47
CA LEU A 176 14.27 -5.59 -6.53
C LEU A 176 15.35 -4.78 -7.26
N LEU A 177 15.06 -3.50 -7.52
CA LEU A 177 15.98 -2.58 -8.21
C LEU A 177 17.04 -2.05 -7.25
N PHE A 178 17.97 -2.88 -6.80
CA PHE A 178 19.05 -2.43 -5.90
C PHE A 178 20.07 -1.53 -6.59
N ASP A 179 20.39 -1.82 -7.84
CA ASP A 179 21.40 -1.10 -8.61
C ASP A 179 20.81 0.12 -9.32
N ALA A 180 21.69 0.98 -9.85
CA ALA A 180 21.29 2.12 -10.67
C ALA A 180 20.58 1.65 -11.95
N GLN A 181 19.46 2.31 -12.28
CA GLN A 181 18.68 2.05 -13.49
C GLN A 181 18.93 3.12 -14.54
N ASP A 182 18.60 2.83 -15.80
CA ASP A 182 18.52 3.85 -16.84
C ASP A 182 17.39 4.85 -16.50
N PRO A 183 17.69 6.15 -16.34
CA PRO A 183 16.67 7.16 -16.07
C PRO A 183 15.56 7.21 -17.12
N ALA A 184 15.84 6.87 -18.38
CA ALA A 184 14.84 6.86 -19.44
C ALA A 184 13.71 5.85 -19.18
N GLU A 185 14.03 4.70 -18.58
CA GLU A 185 13.03 3.68 -18.24
C GLU A 185 12.08 4.17 -17.14
N GLY A 186 12.60 4.86 -16.13
CA GLY A 186 11.79 5.47 -15.08
C GLY A 186 10.85 6.56 -15.62
N VAL A 187 11.34 7.39 -16.56
CA VAL A 187 10.51 8.39 -17.26
C VAL A 187 9.39 7.73 -18.06
N ALA A 188 9.69 6.68 -18.81
CA ALA A 188 8.69 5.94 -19.58
C ALA A 188 7.64 5.27 -18.67
N THR A 189 8.06 4.72 -17.52
CA THR A 189 7.14 4.14 -16.53
C THR A 189 6.24 5.20 -15.91
N MET A 190 6.80 6.36 -15.54
CA MET A 190 5.98 7.47 -15.03
C MET A 190 4.96 7.94 -16.06
N ALA A 191 5.37 8.06 -17.33
CA ALA A 191 4.47 8.48 -18.40
C ALA A 191 3.29 7.51 -18.61
N ALA A 192 3.52 6.19 -18.55
CA ALA A 192 2.45 5.19 -18.62
C ALA A 192 1.47 5.29 -17.44
N ILE A 193 1.99 5.48 -16.22
CA ILE A 193 1.16 5.68 -15.01
C ILE A 193 0.35 6.97 -15.12
N GLU A 194 0.95 8.07 -15.57
CA GLU A 194 0.27 9.35 -15.74
C GLU A 194 -0.82 9.30 -16.82
N ALA A 195 -0.57 8.61 -17.94
CA ALA A 195 -1.58 8.36 -18.96
C ALA A 195 -2.77 7.59 -18.39
N MET A 196 -2.51 6.53 -17.60
CA MET A 196 -3.56 5.74 -16.95
C MET A 196 -4.37 6.57 -15.95
N ILE A 197 -3.72 7.38 -15.11
CA ILE A 197 -4.40 8.29 -14.18
C ILE A 197 -5.28 9.28 -14.94
N GLY A 198 -4.80 9.82 -16.07
CA GLY A 198 -5.55 10.72 -16.93
C GLY A 198 -6.80 10.07 -17.53
N ASP A 199 -6.67 8.83 -18.03
CA ASP A 199 -7.77 8.09 -18.63
C ASP A 199 -8.82 7.66 -17.59
N LEU A 200 -8.41 7.14 -16.42
CA LEU A 200 -9.32 6.58 -15.40
C LEU A 200 -9.78 7.59 -14.33
N GLY A 201 -9.13 8.75 -14.23
CA GLY A 201 -9.22 9.65 -13.08
C GLY A 201 -10.60 10.26 -12.82
N THR A 202 -11.52 10.26 -13.78
CA THR A 202 -12.88 10.80 -13.61
C THR A 202 -14.00 9.81 -13.96
N TRP A 203 -13.66 8.65 -14.52
CA TRP A 203 -14.62 7.68 -15.10
C TRP A 203 -15.51 8.26 -16.20
N GLN A 204 -15.11 9.39 -16.80
CA GLN A 204 -15.91 10.14 -17.77
C GLN A 204 -15.31 10.13 -19.18
N LEU A 205 -14.38 9.22 -19.49
CA LEU A 205 -13.74 9.18 -20.81
C LEU A 205 -14.72 8.83 -21.94
N GLY A 206 -15.89 8.25 -21.61
CA GLY A 206 -16.97 7.99 -22.56
C GLY A 206 -16.75 6.75 -23.44
N LEU A 207 -15.72 5.96 -23.16
CA LEU A 207 -15.47 4.67 -23.80
C LEU A 207 -16.09 3.52 -22.99
N PRO A 208 -16.42 2.38 -23.64
CA PRO A 208 -16.66 1.14 -22.92
C PRO A 208 -15.47 0.81 -22.00
N LEU A 209 -15.74 0.29 -20.80
CA LEU A 209 -14.72 0.10 -19.76
C LEU A 209 -13.52 -0.73 -20.24
N GLU A 210 -13.74 -1.81 -20.99
CA GLU A 210 -12.66 -2.65 -21.51
C GLU A 210 -11.81 -1.89 -22.56
N GLU A 211 -12.44 -1.07 -23.41
CA GLU A 211 -11.73 -0.23 -24.39
C GLU A 211 -10.96 0.91 -23.72
N GLU A 212 -11.52 1.52 -22.66
CA GLU A 212 -10.85 2.51 -21.83
C GLU A 212 -9.58 1.93 -21.21
N LEU A 213 -9.68 0.74 -20.59
CA LEU A 213 -8.55 0.05 -19.97
C LEU A 213 -7.48 -0.34 -20.99
N ALA A 214 -7.87 -0.84 -22.17
CA ALA A 214 -6.96 -1.30 -23.21
C ALA A 214 -6.05 -0.20 -23.79
N ARG A 215 -6.30 1.07 -23.47
CA ARG A 215 -5.43 2.19 -23.85
C ARG A 215 -4.09 2.18 -23.12
N THR A 216 -4.10 1.81 -21.84
CA THR A 216 -2.93 1.92 -20.96
C THR A 216 -2.55 0.60 -20.30
N TRP A 217 -3.40 -0.42 -20.38
CA TRP A 217 -3.16 -1.75 -19.83
C TRP A 217 -2.95 -2.81 -20.91
N ASP A 218 -2.12 -3.80 -20.58
CA ASP A 218 -2.04 -5.04 -21.33
C ASP A 218 -3.33 -5.87 -21.17
N ASP A 219 -3.68 -6.63 -22.21
CA ASP A 219 -4.92 -7.41 -22.24
C ASP A 219 -4.95 -8.47 -21.12
N ASP A 220 -3.80 -9.04 -20.81
CA ASP A 220 -3.57 -10.03 -19.75
C ASP A 220 -3.11 -9.40 -18.42
N MET A 221 -3.40 -8.12 -18.19
CA MET A 221 -3.00 -7.45 -16.96
C MET A 221 -3.49 -8.15 -15.68
N ILE A 222 -2.69 -8.09 -14.62
CA ILE A 222 -3.05 -8.62 -13.29
C ILE A 222 -3.27 -7.48 -12.30
N TRP A 223 -4.39 -7.55 -11.60
CA TRP A 223 -4.72 -6.65 -10.51
C TRP A 223 -4.71 -7.42 -9.20
N TRP A 224 -3.71 -7.16 -8.35
CA TRP A 224 -3.52 -7.78 -7.06
C TRP A 224 -4.20 -6.94 -5.95
N GLY A 225 -5.52 -7.13 -5.84
CA GLY A 225 -6.38 -6.42 -4.89
C GLY A 225 -6.26 -6.87 -3.44
N PRO A 226 -6.67 -6.03 -2.47
CA PRO A 226 -6.62 -6.36 -1.05
C PRO A 226 -7.65 -7.44 -0.67
N THR A 227 -7.43 -8.05 0.50
CA THR A 227 -8.43 -8.92 1.14
C THR A 227 -9.74 -8.15 1.31
N GLY A 228 -10.88 -8.76 1.00
CA GLY A 228 -12.19 -8.10 0.92
C GLY A 228 -12.65 -7.75 -0.50
N ILE A 229 -11.72 -7.68 -1.47
CA ILE A 229 -12.03 -7.54 -2.90
C ILE A 229 -11.46 -8.74 -3.68
N GLY A 230 -10.15 -8.99 -3.54
CA GLY A 230 -9.42 -10.08 -4.20
C GLY A 230 -8.76 -9.70 -5.53
N ALA A 231 -8.00 -10.62 -6.10
CA ALA A 231 -7.20 -10.43 -7.31
C ALA A 231 -7.93 -10.88 -8.58
N THR A 232 -7.71 -10.14 -9.67
CA THR A 232 -8.31 -10.38 -11.01
C THR A 232 -7.22 -10.52 -12.07
N TYR A 233 -7.52 -11.21 -13.17
CA TYR A 233 -6.59 -11.44 -14.28
C TYR A 233 -7.27 -11.26 -15.63
N THR A 234 -6.66 -10.47 -16.53
CA THR A 234 -7.18 -9.92 -17.80
C THR A 234 -8.06 -8.68 -17.63
N ILE A 235 -8.09 -7.83 -18.66
CA ILE A 235 -8.96 -6.64 -18.72
C ILE A 235 -10.44 -7.02 -18.50
N GLU A 236 -10.93 -8.06 -19.18
CA GLU A 236 -12.33 -8.50 -19.08
C GLU A 236 -12.71 -8.84 -17.63
N ARG A 237 -11.86 -9.59 -16.92
CA ARG A 237 -12.15 -9.98 -15.53
C ARG A 237 -11.94 -8.84 -14.56
N TYR A 238 -10.93 -7.99 -14.76
CA TYR A 238 -10.77 -6.78 -13.96
C TYR A 238 -11.99 -5.85 -14.07
N ALA A 239 -12.50 -5.65 -15.30
CA ALA A 239 -13.71 -4.87 -15.55
C ALA A 239 -14.94 -5.47 -14.83
N LYS A 240 -15.14 -6.79 -14.91
CA LYS A 240 -16.32 -7.46 -14.33
C LYS A 240 -16.25 -7.67 -12.82
N GLN A 241 -15.06 -7.88 -12.27
CA GLN A 241 -14.86 -8.31 -10.89
C GLN A 241 -14.41 -7.16 -9.98
N HIS A 242 -13.82 -6.09 -10.51
CA HIS A 242 -13.40 -4.94 -9.70
C HIS A 242 -13.94 -3.61 -10.24
N SER A 243 -13.45 -3.14 -11.39
CA SER A 243 -13.68 -1.76 -11.81
C SER A 243 -15.17 -1.45 -12.05
N GLY A 244 -15.90 -2.35 -12.70
CA GLY A 244 -17.35 -2.25 -12.89
C GLY A 244 -18.13 -2.22 -11.56
N PRO A 245 -18.01 -3.24 -10.69
CA PRO A 245 -18.63 -3.23 -9.37
C PRO A 245 -18.29 -2.00 -8.53
N PHE A 246 -17.03 -1.56 -8.54
CA PHE A 246 -16.58 -0.38 -7.80
C PHE A 246 -17.26 0.89 -8.33
N ARG A 247 -17.24 1.13 -9.65
CA ARG A 247 -17.91 2.28 -10.27
C ARG A 247 -19.43 2.26 -10.10
N ALA A 248 -20.04 1.07 -10.03
CA ALA A 248 -21.46 0.94 -9.75
C ALA A 248 -21.81 1.27 -8.29
N ALA A 249 -20.92 0.95 -7.36
CA ALA A 249 -21.12 1.18 -5.93
C ALA A 249 -20.87 2.63 -5.51
N PHE A 250 -20.01 3.37 -6.21
CA PHE A 250 -19.57 4.71 -5.81
C PHE A 250 -20.00 5.81 -6.78
N TYR A 251 -20.24 7.01 -6.26
CA TYR A 251 -20.57 8.22 -7.04
C TYR A 251 -19.98 9.46 -6.38
N ASP A 252 -20.07 10.62 -7.07
CA ASP A 252 -19.49 11.89 -6.64
C ASP A 252 -17.99 11.77 -6.27
N ARG A 253 -17.25 10.95 -7.02
CA ARG A 253 -15.83 10.73 -6.76
C ARG A 253 -15.05 12.03 -6.98
N SER A 254 -14.24 12.43 -5.99
CA SER A 254 -13.34 13.56 -6.11
C SER A 254 -12.22 13.31 -7.14
N GLY A 255 -11.45 14.35 -7.45
CA GLY A 255 -10.14 14.16 -8.08
C GLY A 255 -9.19 13.37 -7.17
N THR A 256 -8.09 12.90 -7.76
CA THR A 256 -7.08 12.13 -7.03
C THR A 256 -6.07 13.05 -6.33
N GLY A 257 -5.79 12.80 -5.05
CA GLY A 257 -4.81 13.49 -4.22
C GLY A 257 -3.65 12.57 -3.83
N HIS A 258 -2.55 12.62 -4.59
CA HIS A 258 -1.33 11.88 -4.26
C HIS A 258 -0.42 12.69 -3.34
N VAL A 259 0.18 12.04 -2.35
CA VAL A 259 1.26 12.61 -1.52
C VAL A 259 2.61 12.33 -2.18
N ALA A 260 2.83 11.08 -2.60
CA ALA A 260 3.99 10.69 -3.39
C ALA A 260 3.56 9.98 -4.67
N ARG A 261 4.35 10.20 -5.72
CA ARG A 261 4.27 9.53 -7.02
C ARG A 261 5.69 9.51 -7.57
N LEU A 262 6.20 8.33 -7.88
CA LEU A 262 7.58 8.09 -8.31
C LEU A 262 7.69 6.82 -9.16
N ALA A 263 8.76 6.71 -9.94
CA ALA A 263 9.07 5.54 -10.75
C ALA A 263 10.59 5.39 -10.97
N GLU A 264 11.02 4.16 -11.18
CA GLU A 264 12.39 3.79 -11.56
C GLU A 264 12.38 2.44 -12.29
N GLY A 265 13.16 2.32 -13.36
CA GLY A 265 13.13 1.15 -14.22
C GLY A 265 11.71 0.90 -14.75
N HIS A 266 11.25 -0.35 -14.68
CA HIS A 266 9.90 -0.75 -15.08
C HIS A 266 8.85 -0.64 -13.97
N TYR A 267 9.21 -0.08 -12.81
CA TYR A 267 8.35 -0.03 -11.63
C TYR A 267 8.02 1.40 -11.25
N GLY A 268 6.82 1.60 -10.73
CA GLY A 268 6.38 2.91 -10.25
C GLY A 268 5.17 2.78 -9.36
N GLY A 269 4.81 3.87 -8.70
CA GLY A 269 3.67 3.86 -7.81
C GLY A 269 3.39 5.19 -7.17
N PHE A 270 2.29 5.21 -6.43
CA PHE A 270 1.84 6.36 -5.67
C PHE A 270 1.11 5.94 -4.40
N PHE A 271 0.94 6.89 -3.49
CA PHE A 271 -0.02 6.78 -2.41
C PHE A 271 -0.77 8.09 -2.20
N GLY A 272 -1.98 7.98 -1.66
CA GLY A 272 -2.81 9.10 -1.24
C GLY A 272 -3.31 8.95 0.20
N TRP A 273 -3.41 10.07 0.90
CA TRP A 273 -3.82 10.15 2.31
C TRP A 273 -4.72 11.38 2.57
N PRO A 274 -6.00 11.37 2.17
CA PRO A 274 -6.66 10.35 1.34
C PRO A 274 -6.32 10.50 -0.15
N ASN A 275 -6.48 9.42 -0.91
CA ASN A 275 -6.31 9.38 -2.35
C ASN A 275 -7.48 10.01 -3.10
N PHE A 276 -8.71 9.76 -2.65
CA PHE A 276 -9.92 10.42 -3.14
C PHE A 276 -11.03 10.25 -2.11
N THR A 277 -12.12 10.99 -2.28
CA THR A 277 -13.39 10.74 -1.58
C THR A 277 -14.45 10.26 -2.57
N ALA A 278 -15.41 9.48 -2.07
CA ALA A 278 -16.60 9.11 -2.84
C ALA A 278 -17.76 8.75 -1.92
N LYS A 279 -18.99 8.95 -2.40
CA LYS A 279 -20.21 8.49 -1.75
C LYS A 279 -20.57 7.09 -2.24
N GLN A 280 -21.18 6.26 -1.39
CA GLN A 280 -21.62 4.92 -1.78
C GLN A 280 -23.14 4.85 -1.98
N ARG A 281 -23.56 4.18 -3.05
CA ARG A 281 -24.97 3.82 -3.31
C ARG A 281 -25.45 2.65 -2.44
N GLY A 282 -24.53 1.99 -1.75
CA GLY A 282 -24.75 0.78 -0.98
C GLY A 282 -24.38 -0.49 -1.74
N GLY A 283 -24.26 -1.59 -1.01
CA GLY A 283 -23.91 -2.91 -1.53
C GLY A 283 -22.40 -3.22 -1.49
N PHE A 284 -21.52 -2.22 -1.54
CA PHE A 284 -20.09 -2.45 -1.39
C PHE A 284 -19.80 -2.98 0.02
N MET A 285 -19.22 -4.19 0.09
CA MET A 285 -18.98 -4.93 1.33
C MET A 285 -20.23 -5.10 2.22
N GLY A 286 -21.43 -5.05 1.64
CA GLY A 286 -22.70 -5.17 2.36
C GLY A 286 -23.14 -3.91 3.10
N MET A 287 -22.46 -2.77 2.92
CA MET A 287 -22.82 -1.52 3.59
C MET A 287 -24.03 -0.83 2.93
N PRO A 288 -24.86 -0.10 3.71
CA PRO A 288 -25.94 0.69 3.15
C PRO A 288 -25.41 1.89 2.36
N GLY A 289 -26.26 2.47 1.49
CA GLY A 289 -25.95 3.73 0.83
C GLY A 289 -25.85 4.89 1.84
N THR A 290 -25.02 5.88 1.52
CA THR A 290 -24.82 7.08 2.35
C THR A 290 -24.51 8.29 1.47
N GLU A 291 -24.87 9.48 1.97
CA GLU A 291 -24.50 10.77 1.35
C GLU A 291 -23.16 11.31 1.89
N MET A 292 -22.48 10.58 2.77
CA MET A 292 -21.15 10.94 3.30
C MET A 292 -20.08 10.75 2.23
N ASP A 293 -19.23 11.77 2.05
CA ASP A 293 -17.99 11.66 1.30
C ASP A 293 -16.96 10.84 2.09
N ALA A 294 -16.89 9.53 1.81
CA ALA A 294 -15.98 8.62 2.50
C ALA A 294 -14.58 8.71 1.89
N GLU A 295 -13.57 8.80 2.76
CA GLU A 295 -12.16 8.86 2.37
C GLU A 295 -11.61 7.47 2.00
N PHE A 296 -10.88 7.42 0.88
CA PHE A 296 -10.12 6.25 0.46
C PHE A 296 -8.63 6.53 0.58
N ARG A 297 -7.94 5.80 1.45
CA ARG A 297 -6.47 5.77 1.51
C ARG A 297 -5.98 4.60 0.70
N VAL A 298 -5.19 4.88 -0.34
CA VAL A 298 -4.84 3.89 -1.37
C VAL A 298 -3.36 4.00 -1.69
N ILE A 299 -2.73 2.84 -1.89
CA ILE A 299 -1.43 2.68 -2.53
C ILE A 299 -1.62 1.86 -3.79
N ASP A 300 -0.96 2.31 -4.86
CA ASP A 300 -0.84 1.58 -6.10
C ASP A 300 0.63 1.41 -6.47
N ILE A 301 1.07 0.17 -6.66
CA ILE A 301 2.37 -0.17 -7.23
C ILE A 301 2.14 -0.83 -8.59
N TYR A 302 2.93 -0.47 -9.59
CA TYR A 302 2.78 -0.91 -10.97
C TYR A 302 4.07 -1.50 -11.51
N ARG A 303 3.91 -2.47 -12.42
CA ARG A 303 4.94 -2.88 -13.38
C ARG A 303 4.50 -2.52 -14.79
N ARG A 304 5.39 -1.87 -15.53
CA ARG A 304 5.25 -1.61 -16.97
C ARG A 304 5.81 -2.76 -17.80
N SER A 305 5.19 -3.07 -18.95
CA SER A 305 5.74 -3.89 -20.03
C SER A 305 5.60 -3.13 -21.34
N GLY A 306 6.74 -2.86 -22.01
CA GLY A 306 6.74 -1.98 -23.19
C GLY A 306 6.10 -0.63 -22.85
N ASP A 307 5.06 -0.23 -23.57
CA ASP A 307 4.39 1.06 -23.38
C ASP A 307 3.15 0.98 -22.46
N LYS A 308 2.87 -0.19 -21.87
CA LYS A 308 1.63 -0.45 -21.11
C LYS A 308 1.89 -0.97 -19.69
N LEU A 309 0.88 -0.86 -18.84
CA LEU A 309 0.88 -1.44 -17.50
C LEU A 309 0.44 -2.90 -17.55
N ALA A 310 1.18 -3.77 -16.90
CA ALA A 310 0.98 -5.22 -16.95
C ALA A 310 0.59 -5.82 -15.59
N GLU A 311 1.14 -5.30 -14.50
CA GLU A 311 0.77 -5.75 -13.14
C GLU A 311 0.57 -4.56 -12.22
N ASN A 312 -0.34 -4.74 -11.26
CA ASN A 312 -0.66 -3.72 -10.28
C ASN A 312 -1.01 -4.30 -8.92
N TRP A 313 -0.27 -3.90 -7.90
CA TRP A 313 -0.49 -4.26 -6.51
C TRP A 313 -1.19 -3.11 -5.78
N ILE A 314 -2.41 -3.39 -5.33
CA ILE A 314 -3.25 -2.41 -4.67
C ILE A 314 -3.39 -2.69 -3.18
N PHE A 315 -3.36 -1.61 -2.43
CA PHE A 315 -3.66 -1.59 -1.01
C PHE A 315 -4.70 -0.51 -0.73
N ILE A 316 -5.82 -0.88 -0.12
CA ILE A 316 -6.90 0.03 0.26
C ILE A 316 -7.13 -0.16 1.75
N ASP A 317 -7.17 0.93 2.51
CA ASP A 317 -7.44 0.90 3.95
C ASP A 317 -8.95 0.65 4.18
N LEU A 318 -9.38 -0.58 3.91
CA LEU A 318 -10.79 -0.97 4.02
C LEU A 318 -11.30 -0.91 5.46
N LEU A 319 -10.41 -1.08 6.45
CA LEU A 319 -10.75 -0.91 7.85
C LEU A 319 -11.07 0.56 8.16
N HIS A 320 -10.26 1.50 7.67
CA HIS A 320 -10.57 2.94 7.77
C HIS A 320 -11.87 3.29 7.04
N TRP A 321 -12.08 2.76 5.84
CA TRP A 321 -13.30 3.02 5.08
C TRP A 321 -14.55 2.51 5.82
N LEU A 322 -14.51 1.30 6.38
CA LEU A 322 -15.61 0.73 7.18
C LEU A 322 -15.84 1.49 8.48
N ALA A 323 -14.78 1.93 9.16
CA ALA A 323 -14.87 2.71 10.39
C ALA A 323 -15.60 4.05 10.18
N GLN A 324 -15.37 4.74 9.06
CA GLN A 324 -16.12 5.96 8.69
C GLN A 324 -17.62 5.70 8.54
N GLN A 325 -18.00 4.48 8.13
CA GLN A 325 -19.38 4.04 8.00
C GLN A 325 -19.97 3.48 9.31
N GLY A 326 -19.24 3.59 10.43
CA GLY A 326 -19.65 3.12 11.75
C GLY A 326 -19.41 1.63 12.02
N ASP A 327 -18.68 0.92 11.15
CA ASP A 327 -18.29 -0.48 11.39
C ASP A 327 -16.83 -0.58 11.87
N ASP A 328 -16.65 -0.61 13.19
CA ASP A 328 -15.36 -0.95 13.81
C ASP A 328 -15.14 -2.46 13.76
N VAL A 329 -14.54 -2.89 12.65
CA VAL A 329 -14.26 -4.29 12.34
C VAL A 329 -13.39 -4.96 13.40
N LEU A 330 -12.35 -4.28 13.89
CA LEU A 330 -11.40 -4.87 14.85
C LEU A 330 -12.07 -5.09 16.21
N THR A 331 -12.80 -4.10 16.72
CA THR A 331 -13.58 -4.24 17.95
C THR A 331 -14.65 -5.33 17.82
N ARG A 332 -15.41 -5.32 16.72
CA ARG A 332 -16.45 -6.33 16.46
C ARG A 332 -15.87 -7.74 16.41
N CYS A 333 -14.81 -7.95 15.64
CA CYS A 333 -14.22 -9.27 15.46
C CYS A 333 -13.51 -9.77 16.73
N ALA A 334 -12.86 -8.88 17.49
CA ALA A 334 -12.26 -9.23 18.78
C ALA A 334 -13.34 -9.68 19.78
N ALA A 335 -14.47 -8.96 19.87
CA ALA A 335 -15.58 -9.33 20.73
C ALA A 335 -16.19 -10.69 20.37
N ILE A 336 -16.39 -10.96 19.06
CA ILE A 336 -16.88 -12.27 18.57
C ILE A 336 -15.90 -13.40 18.93
N ALA A 337 -14.60 -13.13 18.83
CA ALA A 337 -13.57 -14.11 19.16
C ALA A 337 -13.33 -14.27 20.68
N GLY A 338 -13.94 -13.42 21.51
CA GLY A 338 -13.70 -13.39 22.96
C GLY A 338 -12.31 -12.86 23.33
N ASN A 339 -11.66 -12.09 22.46
CA ASN A 339 -10.35 -11.51 22.70
C ASN A 339 -10.47 -10.08 23.22
N PRO A 340 -9.63 -9.66 24.20
CA PRO A 340 -9.51 -8.26 24.55
C PRO A 340 -8.91 -7.47 23.38
N TYR A 341 -9.47 -6.30 23.12
CA TYR A 341 -8.94 -5.36 22.14
C TYR A 341 -9.05 -3.94 22.67
N THR A 342 -7.98 -3.18 22.49
CA THR A 342 -7.93 -1.75 22.70
C THR A 342 -7.20 -1.16 21.50
N PRO A 343 -7.76 -0.16 20.82
CA PRO A 343 -7.06 0.54 19.75
C PRO A 343 -5.72 1.07 20.26
N PRO A 344 -4.67 1.09 19.43
CA PRO A 344 -3.40 1.72 19.81
C PRO A 344 -3.59 3.22 20.11
N GLU A 345 -2.88 3.72 21.12
CA GLU A 345 -2.90 5.13 21.56
C GLU A 345 -1.74 5.96 20.98
#